data_AF-A0A8S9L1Q3-F1
#
_entry.id   AF-A0A8S9L1Q3-F1
#
_cell.length_a   1.000
_cell.length_b   1.000
_cell.length_c   1.000
_cell.angle_alpha   90.00
_cell.angle_beta   90.00
_cell.angle_gamma   90.00
#
_symmetry.space_group_name_H-M   'P 1'
#
loop_
_entity.id
_entity.type
_entity.pdbx_description
1 polymer ?
#
loop_
_entity_poly.entity_id
_entity_poly.type
_entity_poly.pdbx_seq_one_letter_code
_entity_poly.pdbx_strand_id
1 'polypeptide(L)'
;MKTGNEVCEPSTRRGDSADEESKRNSASAEPAKAKRPRYEKYRAKISVYDNSEQAFFVLLGNAGRELTGRHASELVTSYFEANEYEGADHEVPVPEALISTIGQTHKFCVKVTEHNFSGNTQAITVTKILSLDTPPPT
;
A
#
# COMPACT_ATOMS: atom_id res chain seq x y z
N MET A 1 47.51 5.04 -5.40
CA MET A 1 47.08 6.42 -5.72
C MET A 1 45.71 6.58 -5.08
N LYS A 2 45.62 7.25 -3.91
CA LYS A 2 45.00 8.60 -3.73
C LYS A 2 43.64 8.72 -4.45
N THR A 3 42.54 9.22 -3.92
CA THR A 3 42.08 9.87 -2.68
C THR A 3 40.59 10.13 -2.97
N GLY A 4 39.65 9.91 -2.07
CA GLY A 4 39.09 11.02 -1.30
C GLY A 4 37.62 10.75 -0.96
N ASN A 5 37.37 10.76 0.33
CA ASN A 5 36.11 10.66 1.03
C ASN A 5 35.66 12.09 1.37
N GLU A 6 34.62 12.60 0.71
CA GLU A 6 33.96 13.84 1.13
C GLU A 6 32.96 13.50 2.24
N VAL A 7 33.39 13.75 3.47
CA VAL A 7 32.52 13.89 4.64
C VAL A 7 31.91 15.28 4.59
N CYS A 8 30.58 15.34 4.62
CA CYS A 8 29.82 16.59 4.62
C CYS A 8 29.78 17.15 6.04
N GLU A 9 30.55 18.21 6.30
CA GLU A 9 30.57 18.90 7.61
C GLU A 9 29.44 19.96 7.67
N PRO A 10 28.69 20.07 8.79
CA PRO A 10 27.65 21.07 8.95
C PRO A 10 28.24 22.43 9.32
N SER A 11 27.87 23.47 8.57
CA SER A 11 28.32 24.84 8.81
C SER A 11 27.55 25.47 9.98
N THR A 12 28.20 25.60 11.14
CA THR A 12 27.67 26.34 12.29
C THR A 12 28.05 27.82 12.18
N ARG A 13 27.06 28.69 11.93
CA ARG A 13 27.17 30.11 12.30
C ARG A 13 26.14 30.43 13.38
N ARG A 14 26.67 30.88 14.52
CA ARG A 14 25.96 31.36 15.71
C ARG A 14 26.03 32.90 15.70
N GLY A 15 24.92 33.58 15.98
CA GLY A 15 24.87 35.03 16.17
C GLY A 15 23.45 35.60 16.18
N ASP A 16 23.00 36.03 17.35
CA ASP A 16 21.66 36.43 17.81
C ASP A 16 21.00 37.68 17.18
N SER A 17 19.65 37.75 17.20
CA SER A 17 18.86 38.77 17.93
C SER A 17 17.36 38.69 17.58
N ALA A 18 16.52 39.01 18.58
CA ALA A 18 15.06 38.91 18.58
C ALA A 18 14.35 40.22 18.12
N ASP A 19 13.05 40.04 17.86
CA ASP A 19 11.97 41.03 17.74
C ASP A 19 11.77 41.79 16.40
N GLU A 20 10.75 41.37 15.63
CA GLU A 20 9.58 42.22 15.36
C GLU A 20 8.39 41.42 14.79
N GLU A 21 7.24 41.57 15.45
CA GLU A 21 5.92 41.03 15.12
C GLU A 21 5.42 41.56 13.75
N SER A 22 5.73 40.86 12.65
CA SER A 22 5.07 41.12 11.35
C SER A 22 3.74 40.37 11.27
N LYS A 23 2.72 40.94 11.91
CA LYS A 23 1.31 40.59 11.76
C LYS A 23 0.83 40.92 10.32
N ARG A 24 0.99 40.00 9.38
CA ARG A 24 0.31 40.04 8.08
C ARG A 24 -0.87 39.08 8.07
N ASN A 25 -1.99 39.67 8.50
CA ASN A 25 -3.35 39.44 8.00
C ASN A 25 -3.55 38.27 7.01
N SER A 26 -4.41 37.37 7.47
CA SER A 26 -5.07 36.30 6.76
C SER A 26 -5.85 36.77 5.53
N ALA A 27 -5.43 36.30 4.36
CA ALA A 27 -6.34 35.97 3.25
C ALA A 27 -5.63 34.95 2.34
N SER A 28 -5.39 33.74 2.85
CA SER A 28 -5.07 32.63 1.96
C SER A 28 -6.40 32.14 1.41
N ALA A 29 -6.77 32.65 0.23
CA ALA A 29 -7.85 32.08 -0.55
C ALA A 29 -7.59 30.57 -0.69
N GLU A 30 -8.58 29.75 -0.34
CA GLU A 30 -8.54 28.31 -0.59
C GLU A 30 -8.13 28.09 -2.05
N PRO A 31 -6.99 27.42 -2.34
CA PRO A 31 -6.78 26.95 -3.69
C PRO A 31 -7.88 25.91 -3.90
N ALA A 32 -8.80 26.17 -4.84
CA ALA A 32 -9.78 25.20 -5.29
C ALA A 32 -9.03 23.90 -5.59
N LYS A 33 -9.07 22.95 -4.65
CA LYS A 33 -8.47 21.64 -4.84
C LYS A 33 -9.33 20.99 -5.90
N ALA A 34 -8.88 21.08 -7.16
CA ALA A 34 -9.20 20.07 -8.15
C ALA A 34 -8.78 18.74 -7.53
N LYS A 35 -9.72 18.07 -6.86
CA LYS A 35 -9.56 16.72 -6.34
C LYS A 35 -9.39 15.87 -7.58
N ARG A 36 -8.13 15.70 -8.01
CA ARG A 36 -7.79 14.61 -8.92
C ARG A 36 -8.41 13.36 -8.28
N PRO A 37 -9.30 12.63 -8.96
CA PRO A 37 -9.90 11.46 -8.36
C PRO A 37 -8.76 10.56 -7.94
N ARG A 38 -8.66 10.30 -6.63
CA ARG A 38 -7.76 9.26 -6.16
C ARG A 38 -8.33 7.96 -6.70
N TYR A 39 -7.48 7.22 -7.39
CA TYR A 39 -7.83 5.93 -7.92
C TYR A 39 -6.96 4.94 -7.17
N GLU A 40 -7.42 4.54 -6.00
CA GLU A 40 -6.79 3.49 -5.21
C GLU A 40 -6.86 2.17 -6.00
N LYS A 41 -5.71 1.52 -6.15
CA LYS A 41 -5.57 0.21 -6.82
C LYS A 41 -4.93 -0.77 -5.87
N TYR A 42 -5.37 -2.02 -5.96
CA TYR A 42 -4.65 -3.11 -5.32
C TYR A 42 -3.27 -3.29 -5.96
N ARG A 43 -2.27 -3.39 -5.09
CA ARG A 43 -0.94 -3.92 -5.36
C ARG A 43 -0.49 -4.66 -4.10
N ALA A 44 -0.84 -5.94 -4.02
CA ALA A 44 -0.59 -6.76 -2.83
C ALA A 44 0.24 -7.99 -3.19
N LYS A 45 1.04 -8.46 -2.23
CA LYS A 45 1.72 -9.75 -2.27
C LYS A 45 1.00 -10.67 -1.29
N ILE A 46 0.50 -11.81 -1.77
CA ILE A 46 -0.17 -12.81 -0.95
C ILE A 46 0.69 -14.07 -0.86
N SER A 47 0.63 -14.74 0.29
CA SER A 47 1.14 -16.10 0.45
C SER A 47 0.03 -17.08 0.08
N VAL A 48 0.33 -18.01 -0.80
CA VAL A 48 -0.58 -19.08 -1.21
C VAL A 48 0.05 -20.40 -0.84
N TYR A 49 -0.76 -21.34 -0.35
CA TYR A 49 -0.31 -22.67 0.04
C TYR A 49 -1.04 -23.72 -0.77
N ASP A 50 -0.31 -24.70 -1.29
CA ASP A 50 -0.86 -25.88 -1.97
C ASP A 50 0.02 -27.09 -1.66
N ASN A 51 -0.58 -28.21 -1.29
CA ASN A 51 0.13 -29.47 -1.00
C ASN A 51 1.36 -29.33 -0.07
N SER A 52 1.28 -28.46 0.95
CA SER A 52 2.38 -28.11 1.88
C SER A 52 3.49 -27.22 1.30
N GLU A 53 3.41 -26.84 0.03
CA GLU A 53 4.29 -25.84 -0.58
C GLU A 53 3.71 -24.44 -0.39
N GLN A 54 4.60 -23.45 -0.33
CA GLN A 54 4.24 -22.03 -0.28
C GLN A 54 4.75 -21.32 -1.54
N ALA A 55 3.89 -20.49 -2.13
CA ALA A 55 4.24 -19.57 -3.18
C ALA A 55 3.78 -18.14 -2.84
N PHE A 56 4.35 -17.15 -3.52
CA PHE A 56 3.92 -15.76 -3.40
C PHE A 56 3.36 -15.24 -4.71
N PHE A 57 2.11 -14.77 -4.67
CA PHE A 57 1.46 -14.17 -5.84
C PHE A 57 1.31 -12.66 -5.67
N VAL A 58 1.31 -11.95 -6.80
CA VAL A 58 1.03 -10.53 -6.87
C VAL A 58 -0.39 -10.31 -7.35
N LEU A 59 -1.20 -9.60 -6.55
CA LEU A 59 -2.54 -9.16 -6.91
C LEU A 59 -2.48 -7.71 -7.39
N LEU A 60 -3.04 -7.45 -8.58
CA LEU A 60 -3.09 -6.12 -9.18
C LEU A 60 -4.52 -5.72 -9.52
N GLY A 61 -4.86 -4.46 -9.23
CA GLY A 61 -6.12 -3.85 -9.69
C GLY A 61 -7.36 -4.68 -9.33
N ASN A 62 -8.08 -5.15 -10.34
CA ASN A 62 -9.34 -5.86 -10.16
C ASN A 62 -9.19 -7.21 -9.43
N ALA A 63 -8.06 -7.91 -9.59
CA ALA A 63 -7.85 -9.20 -8.93
C ALA A 63 -7.91 -9.08 -7.40
N GLY A 64 -7.43 -7.96 -6.84
CA GLY A 64 -7.55 -7.71 -5.41
C GLY A 64 -9.01 -7.51 -4.98
N ARG A 65 -9.81 -6.76 -5.77
CA ARG A 65 -11.25 -6.60 -5.49
C ARG A 65 -12.01 -7.92 -5.61
N GLU A 66 -11.69 -8.72 -6.62
CA GLU A 66 -12.28 -10.05 -6.80
C GLU A 66 -12.01 -10.96 -5.60
N LEU A 67 -10.81 -10.86 -5.01
CA LEU A 67 -10.44 -11.66 -3.84
C LEU A 67 -11.12 -11.15 -2.56
N THR A 68 -11.07 -9.84 -2.30
CA THR A 68 -11.53 -9.27 -1.02
C THR A 68 -13.01 -8.86 -1.03
N GLY A 69 -13.66 -8.86 -2.18
CA GLY A 69 -15.03 -8.35 -2.36
C GLY A 69 -15.18 -6.85 -2.13
N ARG A 70 -14.09 -6.08 -2.06
CA ARG A 70 -14.08 -4.65 -1.70
C ARG A 70 -13.28 -3.82 -2.69
N HIS A 71 -13.60 -2.54 -2.84
CA HIS A 71 -12.73 -1.61 -3.55
C HIS A 71 -11.53 -1.23 -2.68
N ALA A 72 -10.38 -0.99 -3.31
CA ALA A 72 -9.18 -0.56 -2.59
C ALA A 72 -9.40 0.75 -1.83
N SER A 73 -10.22 1.65 -2.37
CA SER A 73 -10.61 2.90 -1.72
C SER A 73 -11.39 2.66 -0.42
N GLU A 74 -12.25 1.65 -0.36
CA GLU A 74 -12.99 1.29 0.86
C GLU A 74 -12.02 0.81 1.94
N LEU A 75 -11.07 -0.06 1.60
CA LEU A 75 -10.08 -0.57 2.57
C LEU A 75 -9.17 0.54 3.11
N VAL A 76 -8.74 1.45 2.24
CA VAL A 76 -7.91 2.60 2.63
C VAL A 76 -8.70 3.54 3.53
N THR A 77 -9.97 3.80 3.21
CA THR A 77 -10.83 4.67 4.02
C THR A 77 -11.08 4.06 5.40
N SER A 78 -11.47 2.77 5.46
CA SER A 78 -11.71 2.10 6.75
C SER A 78 -10.47 2.07 7.63
N TYR A 79 -9.27 1.95 7.04
CA TYR A 79 -8.02 2.00 7.78
C TYR A 79 -7.77 3.38 8.39
N PHE A 80 -7.99 4.46 7.64
CA PHE A 80 -7.81 5.83 8.16
C PHE A 80 -8.86 6.22 9.20
N GLU A 81 -10.11 5.78 9.03
CA GLU A 81 -11.18 5.99 10.02
C GLU A 81 -10.89 5.23 11.32
N ALA A 82 -10.38 4.01 11.24
CA ALA A 82 -9.98 3.25 12.43
C ALA A 82 -8.68 3.79 13.09
N ASN A 83 -7.94 4.62 12.37
CA ASN A 83 -6.71 5.27 12.82
C ASN A 83 -6.93 6.74 13.17
N GLU A 84 -8.12 7.11 13.67
CA GLU A 84 -8.29 8.39 14.38
C GLU A 84 -7.09 8.56 15.32
N TYR A 85 -6.42 9.72 15.24
CA TYR A 85 -5.03 9.92 15.66
C TYR A 85 -4.86 9.75 17.19
N GLU A 86 -4.83 8.52 17.67
CA GLU A 86 -4.88 8.11 19.09
C GLU A 86 -3.47 7.94 19.71
N GLY A 87 -2.43 8.44 19.03
CA GLY A 87 -1.04 8.34 19.50
C GLY A 87 -0.29 7.14 18.92
N ALA A 88 1.00 7.02 19.23
CA ALA A 88 1.91 6.07 18.58
C ALA A 88 1.68 4.60 18.99
N ASP A 89 1.01 4.36 20.11
CA ASP A 89 0.76 3.01 20.65
C ASP A 89 -0.59 2.42 20.16
N HIS A 90 -1.32 3.15 19.31
CA HIS A 90 -2.61 2.70 18.79
C HIS A 90 -2.43 1.61 17.74
N GLU A 91 -2.92 0.41 18.03
CA GLU A 91 -2.98 -0.68 17.06
C GLU A 91 -4.18 -0.50 16.13
N VAL A 92 -3.91 -0.16 14.87
CA VAL A 92 -4.96 -0.05 13.85
C VAL A 92 -5.40 -1.45 13.41
N PRO A 93 -6.69 -1.80 13.52
CA PRO A 93 -7.17 -3.12 13.14
C PRO A 93 -7.00 -3.35 11.63
N VAL A 94 -6.64 -4.59 11.27
CA VAL A 94 -6.60 -5.02 9.88
C VAL A 94 -8.05 -5.10 9.35
N PRO A 95 -8.36 -4.55 8.16
CA PRO A 95 -9.71 -4.63 7.60
C PRO A 95 -10.25 -6.07 7.51
N GLU A 96 -11.47 -6.29 7.99
CA GLU A 96 -12.13 -7.61 7.99
C GLU A 96 -12.18 -8.28 6.62
N ALA A 97 -12.36 -7.49 5.56
CA ALA A 97 -12.36 -7.99 4.18
C ALA A 97 -11.01 -8.57 3.72
N LEU A 98 -9.90 -8.27 4.40
CA LEU A 98 -8.62 -8.95 4.19
C LEU A 98 -8.52 -10.21 5.03
N ILE A 99 -8.95 -10.14 6.30
CA ILE A 99 -8.94 -11.28 7.23
C ILE A 99 -9.79 -12.43 6.66
N SER A 100 -10.96 -12.12 6.11
CA SER A 100 -11.88 -13.11 5.54
C SER A 100 -11.33 -13.87 4.34
N THR A 101 -10.24 -13.38 3.71
CA THR A 101 -9.58 -14.09 2.59
C THR A 101 -8.65 -15.19 3.07
N ILE A 102 -8.25 -15.17 4.35
CA ILE A 102 -7.32 -16.13 4.91
C ILE A 102 -8.02 -17.47 5.10
N GLY A 103 -7.34 -18.57 4.74
CA GLY A 103 -7.89 -19.92 4.83
C GLY A 103 -8.90 -20.29 3.73
N GLN A 104 -9.18 -19.38 2.79
CA GLN A 104 -10.04 -19.65 1.65
C GLN A 104 -9.26 -20.35 0.52
N THR A 105 -9.93 -21.28 -0.16
CA THR A 105 -9.37 -21.96 -1.34
C THR A 105 -9.88 -21.29 -2.62
N HIS A 106 -8.96 -20.90 -3.50
CA HIS A 106 -9.28 -20.26 -4.77
C HIS A 106 -8.52 -20.90 -5.93
N LYS A 107 -9.12 -20.84 -7.13
CA LYS A 107 -8.45 -21.19 -8.39
C LYS A 107 -7.99 -19.92 -9.08
N PHE A 108 -6.69 -19.76 -9.26
CA PHE A 108 -6.09 -18.57 -9.87
C PHE A 108 -5.64 -18.86 -11.31
N CYS A 109 -5.96 -17.95 -12.24
CA CYS A 109 -5.21 -17.82 -13.47
C CYS A 109 -4.03 -16.89 -13.21
N VAL A 110 -2.81 -17.35 -13.51
CA VAL A 110 -1.58 -16.60 -13.26
C VAL A 110 -0.78 -16.38 -14.53
N LYS A 111 -0.04 -15.27 -14.55
CA LYS A 111 1.00 -14.98 -15.53
C LYS A 111 2.34 -14.94 -14.80
N VAL A 112 3.30 -15.72 -15.28
CA VAL A 112 4.68 -15.68 -14.80
C VAL A 112 5.48 -14.76 -15.72
N THR A 113 6.18 -13.79 -15.14
CA THR A 113 7.03 -12.85 -15.89
C THR A 113 8.37 -12.69 -15.20
N GLU A 114 9.44 -12.60 -15.98
CA GLU A 114 10.72 -12.13 -15.48
C GLU A 114 10.62 -10.65 -15.08
N HIS A 115 11.29 -10.29 -13.99
CA HIS A 115 11.39 -8.90 -13.60
C HIS A 115 12.35 -8.15 -14.53
N ASN A 116 11.98 -6.94 -14.95
CA ASN A 116 12.87 -6.04 -15.70
C ASN A 116 14.02 -5.44 -14.86
N PHE A 117 14.16 -5.86 -13.59
CA PHE A 117 15.25 -5.45 -12.71
C PHE A 117 16.44 -6.38 -12.92
N SER A 118 17.66 -5.93 -12.60
CA SER A 118 18.91 -6.66 -12.84
C SER A 118 19.12 -7.89 -11.93
N GLY A 119 18.06 -8.62 -11.60
CA GLY A 119 18.06 -9.83 -10.80
C GLY A 119 17.32 -10.98 -11.50
N ASN A 120 17.52 -12.20 -11.02
CA ASN A 120 16.96 -13.44 -11.56
C ASN A 120 15.59 -13.82 -10.95
N THR A 121 14.83 -12.83 -10.47
CA THR A 121 13.55 -13.09 -9.81
C THR A 121 12.40 -13.08 -10.82
N GLN A 122 11.42 -13.96 -10.59
CA GLN A 122 10.17 -14.02 -11.37
C GLN A 122 9.01 -13.52 -10.52
N ALA A 123 8.04 -12.88 -11.17
CA ALA A 123 6.76 -12.51 -10.57
C ALA A 123 5.66 -13.44 -11.06
N ILE A 124 4.90 -14.01 -10.13
CA ILE A 124 3.65 -14.70 -10.44
C ILE A 124 2.50 -13.72 -10.17
N THR A 125 1.88 -13.21 -11.23
CA THR A 125 0.80 -12.23 -11.13
C THR A 125 -0.54 -12.89 -11.38
N VAL A 126 -1.51 -12.66 -10.50
CA VAL A 126 -2.89 -13.14 -10.71
C VAL A 126 -3.56 -12.27 -11.77
N THR A 127 -4.05 -12.90 -12.83
CA THR A 127 -4.80 -12.21 -13.90
C THR A 127 -6.31 -12.37 -13.75
N LYS A 128 -6.76 -13.46 -13.13
CA LYS A 128 -8.17 -13.76 -12.90
C LYS A 128 -8.33 -14.72 -11.72
N ILE A 129 -9.39 -14.54 -10.94
CA ILE A 129 -9.82 -15.50 -9.92
C ILE A 129 -11.06 -16.22 -10.47
N LEU A 130 -11.04 -17.55 -10.43
CA LEU A 130 -12.17 -18.37 -10.88
C LEU A 130 -13.08 -18.68 -9.69
N SER A 131 -14.39 -18.59 -9.92
CA SER A 131 -15.38 -19.09 -8.98
C SER A 131 -15.21 -20.59 -8.80
N LEU A 132 -15.28 -21.05 -7.55
CA LEU A 132 -15.40 -22.47 -7.25
C LEU A 132 -16.87 -22.85 -7.50
N ASP A 133 -17.13 -23.88 -8.30
CA ASP A 133 -18.49 -24.42 -8.40
C ASP A 133 -18.92 -24.91 -7.02
N THR A 134 -19.91 -24.25 -6.44
CA THR A 134 -20.53 -24.71 -5.20
C THR A 134 -21.43 -25.90 -5.56
N PRO A 135 -21.15 -27.13 -5.09
CA PRO A 135 -22.10 -28.21 -5.26
C PRO A 135 -23.44 -27.83 -4.60
N PRO A 136 -24.59 -28.27 -5.14
CA PRO A 136 -25.89 -27.96 -4.56
C PRO A 136 -25.94 -28.37 -3.09
N PRO A 137 -26.60 -27.60 -2.21
CA PRO A 137 -26.79 -28.01 -0.82
C PRO A 137 -27.54 -29.34 -0.80
N THR A 138 -26.97 -30.32 -0.11
CA THR A 138 -27.54 -31.66 0.11
C THR A 138 -28.71 -31.60 1.09
#